data_AF-A0A9D2XY22-F1
#
_entry.id   AF-A0A9D2XY22-F1
#
_cell.length_a   1.000
_cell.length_b   1.000
_cell.length_c   1.000
_cell.angle_alpha   90.00
_cell.angle_beta   90.00
_cell.angle_gamma   90.00
#
_symmetry.space_group_name_H-M   'P 1'
#
loop_
_entity.id
_entity.type
_entity.pdbx_description
1 polymer ?
#
loop_
_entity_poly.entity_id
_entity_poly.type
_entity_poly.pdbx_seq_one_letter_code
_entity_poly.pdbx_strand_id
1 'polypeptide(L)'
;MSKATVKKLHWRSKVQESFVPLGGANGSGELGLAVGGGADYGEFPFVTAASGGGATVSDIILEIGGTPVLGMTLGDVRGVLNSCPHPIRIKTVSPGSSLCKDLRLYLSKCFTPGCMDSQLQQLIRENLYLRAVPCTTRQPRDGEISGVDYNFVSVEEFFSLEESGALLESGKFKGNYYGTPRPVHISPESPPITYQEHRNLLRNFKTRSKSLSNLEKAVEEGDNSEEDGGLSAGSAGAPPTTLPLGQLWESSAGNREAIENGGRRRRGGGGGGTQLPDNWELAYSDSGKPYYIE
;
A
#
# COMPACT_ATOMS: atom_id res chain seq x y z
N MET A 1 -4.06 -25.54 37.89
CA MET A 1 -2.88 -25.28 37.03
C MET A 1 -3.27 -24.25 35.97
N SER A 2 -2.68 -23.07 36.01
CA SER A 2 -2.90 -22.00 35.01
C SER A 2 -2.20 -22.37 33.71
N LYS A 3 -2.96 -22.45 32.60
CA LYS A 3 -2.37 -22.56 31.26
C LYS A 3 -1.68 -21.23 30.94
N ALA A 4 -0.35 -21.20 31.01
CA ALA A 4 0.43 -20.04 30.59
C ALA A 4 0.16 -19.78 29.09
N THR A 5 -0.55 -18.71 28.78
CA THR A 5 -0.80 -18.31 27.40
C THR A 5 0.51 -17.82 26.79
N VAL A 6 1.20 -18.70 26.07
CA VAL A 6 2.39 -18.32 25.31
C VAL A 6 1.98 -17.27 24.28
N LYS A 7 2.29 -16.01 24.56
CA LYS A 7 2.09 -14.91 23.60
C LYS A 7 2.88 -15.26 22.34
N LYS A 8 2.18 -15.58 21.25
CA LYS A 8 2.83 -15.85 19.96
C LYS A 8 3.57 -14.58 19.53
N LEU A 9 4.90 -14.65 19.58
CA LEU A 9 5.76 -13.57 19.09
C LEU A 9 5.54 -13.39 17.57
N HIS A 10 5.51 -12.13 17.15
CA HIS A 10 5.38 -11.73 15.75
C HIS A 10 6.53 -12.30 14.91
N TRP A 11 6.30 -12.59 13.62
CA TRP A 11 7.31 -13.22 12.77
C TRP A 11 8.59 -12.38 12.66
N ARG A 12 8.49 -11.05 12.80
CA ARG A 12 9.65 -10.13 12.78
C ARG A 12 10.68 -10.44 13.87
N SER A 13 10.28 -11.01 15.01
CA SER A 13 11.23 -11.40 16.07
C SER A 13 11.98 -12.71 15.77
N LYS A 14 11.68 -13.37 14.65
CA LYS A 14 12.29 -14.63 14.21
C LYS A 14 13.17 -14.46 12.97
N VAL A 15 13.24 -13.24 12.43
CA VAL A 15 14.06 -12.92 11.26
C VAL A 15 15.51 -13.23 11.56
N GLN A 16 16.12 -14.05 10.71
CA GLN A 16 17.56 -14.32 10.72
C GLN A 16 18.22 -13.45 9.65
N GLU A 17 19.40 -12.91 9.96
CA GLU A 17 20.26 -12.24 8.98
C GLU A 17 21.50 -13.11 8.78
N SER A 18 21.85 -13.38 7.53
CA SER A 18 22.98 -14.22 7.15
C SER A 18 23.66 -13.74 5.88
N PHE A 19 24.78 -14.37 5.53
CA PHE A 19 25.59 -14.00 4.36
C PHE A 19 25.74 -15.19 3.43
N VAL A 20 25.47 -14.98 2.15
CA VAL A 20 25.76 -15.95 1.09
C VAL A 20 27.16 -15.65 0.54
N PRO A 21 28.12 -16.57 0.74
CA PRO A 21 29.45 -16.43 0.15
C PRO A 21 29.37 -16.58 -1.39
N LEU A 22 30.34 -16.00 -2.09
CA LEU A 22 30.61 -16.37 -3.47
C LEU A 22 31.10 -17.84 -3.47
N GLY A 23 30.66 -18.64 -4.45
CA GLY A 23 30.65 -20.11 -4.39
C GLY A 23 31.93 -20.80 -3.89
N GLY A 24 31.77 -21.84 -3.05
CA GLY A 24 32.86 -22.54 -2.38
C GLY A 24 33.64 -23.53 -3.27
N ALA A 25 34.90 -23.76 -2.88
CA ALA A 25 35.83 -24.86 -3.22
C ALA A 25 36.14 -25.22 -4.70
N ASN A 26 35.17 -25.14 -5.61
CA ASN A 26 35.24 -25.80 -6.92
C ASN A 26 35.28 -24.84 -8.12
N GLY A 27 35.22 -23.52 -7.89
CA GLY A 27 35.35 -22.50 -8.94
C GLY A 27 34.19 -22.41 -9.94
N SER A 28 33.04 -23.05 -9.68
CA SER A 28 31.89 -23.09 -10.61
C SER A 28 31.13 -21.77 -10.77
N GLY A 29 31.44 -20.74 -9.99
CA GLY A 29 30.72 -19.45 -9.98
C GLY A 29 29.27 -19.54 -9.47
N GLU A 30 28.83 -20.73 -9.05
CA GLU A 30 27.47 -20.99 -8.62
C GLU A 30 27.23 -20.42 -7.22
N LEU A 31 26.16 -19.67 -7.06
CA LEU A 31 25.79 -19.06 -5.78
C LEU A 31 25.41 -20.13 -4.77
N GLY A 32 25.86 -19.97 -3.52
CA GLY A 32 25.53 -20.86 -2.41
C GLY A 32 24.06 -20.84 -1.96
N LEU A 33 23.13 -20.33 -2.78
CA LEU A 33 21.71 -20.22 -2.49
C LEU A 33 20.87 -20.43 -3.76
N ALA A 34 19.91 -21.35 -3.69
CA ALA A 34 18.86 -21.50 -4.69
C ALA A 34 17.50 -20.99 -4.15
N VAL A 35 16.68 -20.45 -5.05
CA VAL A 35 15.40 -19.80 -4.72
C VAL A 35 14.26 -20.40 -5.56
N GLY A 36 13.10 -20.57 -4.92
CA GLY A 36 11.80 -20.91 -5.52
C GLY A 36 10.67 -20.02 -4.96
N GLY A 37 9.43 -20.31 -5.33
CA GLY A 37 8.28 -19.43 -5.07
C GLY A 37 8.30 -18.20 -5.99
N GLY A 38 7.67 -17.10 -5.59
CA GLY A 38 7.57 -15.87 -6.38
C GLY A 38 6.12 -15.45 -6.64
N ALA A 39 5.90 -14.15 -6.86
CA ALA A 39 4.55 -13.60 -7.04
C ALA A 39 3.82 -14.18 -8.26
N ASP A 40 4.56 -14.52 -9.30
CA ASP A 40 4.16 -15.31 -10.47
C ASP A 40 3.61 -16.70 -10.11
N TYR A 41 4.15 -17.34 -9.07
CA TYR A 41 3.62 -18.59 -8.52
C TYR A 41 2.46 -18.39 -7.53
N GLY A 42 2.27 -17.16 -7.02
CA GLY A 42 1.36 -16.88 -5.91
C GLY A 42 1.95 -17.21 -4.54
N GLU A 43 3.28 -17.26 -4.45
CA GLU A 43 4.03 -17.59 -3.25
C GLU A 43 5.05 -16.49 -2.92
N PHE A 44 5.44 -16.36 -1.66
CA PHE A 44 6.65 -15.61 -1.32
C PHE A 44 7.90 -16.35 -1.82
N PRO A 45 8.98 -15.63 -2.21
CA PRO A 45 10.25 -16.27 -2.50
C PRO A 45 10.78 -17.00 -1.28
N PHE A 46 11.26 -18.23 -1.47
CA PHE A 46 11.80 -19.06 -0.41
C PHE A 46 13.05 -19.83 -0.83
N VAL A 47 13.87 -20.19 0.16
CA VAL A 47 15.12 -20.93 -0.02
C VAL A 47 14.83 -22.37 -0.42
N THR A 48 15.33 -22.83 -1.57
CA THR A 48 15.24 -24.23 -2.01
C THR A 48 16.51 -25.03 -1.72
N ALA A 49 17.69 -24.39 -1.73
CA ALA A 49 18.96 -24.96 -1.30
C ALA A 49 19.87 -23.88 -0.72
N ALA A 50 20.75 -24.24 0.22
CA ALA A 50 21.73 -23.32 0.82
C ALA A 50 23.05 -24.05 1.11
N SER A 51 24.05 -23.82 0.26
CA SER A 51 25.40 -24.39 0.35
C SER A 51 26.36 -23.34 0.91
N GLY A 52 26.57 -23.35 2.23
CA GLY A 52 27.50 -22.41 2.89
C GLY A 52 27.20 -22.06 4.35
N GLY A 53 26.03 -22.44 4.87
CA GLY A 53 25.64 -22.18 6.26
C GLY A 53 25.19 -20.73 6.49
N GLY A 54 23.88 -20.49 6.47
CA GLY A 54 23.34 -19.16 6.76
C GLY A 54 21.84 -19.01 6.51
N ALA A 55 21.31 -19.67 5.50
CA ALA A 55 19.87 -19.68 5.20
C ALA A 55 19.31 -21.10 5.40
N THR A 56 18.13 -21.22 6.00
CA THR A 56 17.47 -22.53 6.16
C THR A 56 16.62 -22.83 4.93
N VAL A 57 16.68 -24.07 4.43
CA VAL A 57 15.76 -24.52 3.38
C VAL A 57 14.31 -24.34 3.85
N SER A 58 13.46 -23.85 2.95
CA SER A 58 12.08 -23.40 3.18
C SER A 58 11.87 -22.10 3.98
N ASP A 59 12.91 -21.40 4.45
CA ASP A 59 12.71 -20.04 4.95
C ASP A 59 12.21 -19.11 3.82
N ILE A 60 11.32 -18.18 4.18
CA ILE A 60 10.89 -17.08 3.31
C ILE A 60 12.01 -16.04 3.25
N ILE A 61 12.32 -15.55 2.05
CA ILE A 61 13.36 -14.55 1.81
C ILE A 61 12.71 -13.17 1.84
N LEU A 62 13.11 -12.34 2.81
CA LEU A 62 12.55 -11.01 3.02
C LEU A 62 13.33 -9.92 2.26
N GLU A 63 14.66 -9.98 2.36
CA GLU A 63 15.59 -9.02 1.74
C GLU A 63 16.82 -9.72 1.18
N ILE A 64 17.34 -9.25 0.05
CA ILE A 64 18.61 -9.64 -0.57
C ILE A 64 19.45 -8.36 -0.79
N GLY A 65 20.64 -8.27 -0.22
CA GLY A 65 21.50 -7.07 -0.32
C GLY A 65 20.89 -5.81 0.28
N GLY A 66 19.89 -5.94 1.16
CA GLY A 66 19.06 -4.82 1.65
C GLY A 66 17.98 -4.33 0.68
N THR A 67 17.80 -5.02 -0.46
CA THR A 67 16.63 -4.86 -1.34
C THR A 67 15.52 -5.78 -0.84
N PRO A 68 14.30 -5.29 -0.56
CA PRO A 68 13.18 -6.13 -0.14
C PRO A 68 12.55 -6.85 -1.34
N VAL A 69 12.40 -8.18 -1.26
CA VAL A 69 12.08 -9.04 -2.42
C VAL A 69 10.69 -9.67 -2.41
N LEU A 70 9.90 -9.44 -1.36
CA LEU A 70 8.53 -9.92 -1.28
C LEU A 70 7.65 -9.21 -2.31
N GLY A 71 6.82 -9.96 -3.06
CA GLY A 71 6.03 -9.42 -4.16
C GLY A 71 6.76 -9.37 -5.52
N MET A 72 8.04 -9.73 -5.59
CA MET A 72 8.76 -9.86 -6.87
C MET A 72 8.51 -11.24 -7.52
N THR A 73 8.67 -11.33 -8.84
CA THR A 73 8.63 -12.60 -9.59
C THR A 73 9.83 -13.48 -9.25
N LEU A 74 9.75 -14.80 -9.46
CA LEU A 74 10.87 -15.72 -9.26
C LEU A 74 12.11 -15.28 -10.06
N GLY A 75 11.88 -14.86 -11.30
CA GLY A 75 12.93 -14.37 -12.19
C GLY A 75 13.59 -13.09 -11.65
N ASP A 76 12.82 -12.15 -11.11
CA ASP A 76 13.33 -10.92 -10.52
C ASP A 76 14.13 -11.16 -9.24
N VAL A 77 13.66 -12.06 -8.38
CA VAL A 77 14.39 -12.42 -7.15
C VAL A 77 15.75 -13.04 -7.51
N ARG A 78 15.81 -13.85 -8.57
CA ARG A 78 17.07 -14.38 -9.14
C ARG A 78 17.91 -13.29 -9.79
N GLY A 79 17.31 -12.35 -10.51
CA GLY A 79 17.99 -11.19 -11.11
C GLY A 79 18.70 -10.34 -10.05
N VAL A 80 17.99 -9.98 -8.97
CA VAL A 80 18.55 -9.28 -7.81
C VAL A 80 19.65 -10.10 -7.14
N LEU A 81 19.44 -11.39 -6.88
CA LEU A 81 20.44 -12.26 -6.24
C LEU A 81 21.73 -12.36 -7.07
N ASN A 82 21.61 -12.58 -8.39
CA ASN A 82 22.75 -12.76 -9.29
C ASN A 82 23.55 -11.48 -9.57
N SER A 83 22.97 -10.31 -9.31
CA SER A 83 23.59 -9.00 -9.54
C SER A 83 23.91 -8.23 -8.26
N CYS A 84 23.65 -8.81 -7.09
CA CYS A 84 23.95 -8.22 -5.80
C CYS A 84 25.47 -8.29 -5.50
N PRO A 85 26.11 -7.18 -5.08
CA PRO A 85 27.52 -7.21 -4.65
C PRO A 85 27.76 -8.19 -3.50
N HIS A 86 28.89 -8.91 -3.54
CA HIS A 86 29.30 -9.84 -2.49
C HIS A 86 30.09 -9.15 -1.36
N PRO A 87 30.02 -9.66 -0.10
CA PRO A 87 29.19 -10.78 0.34
C PRO A 87 27.70 -10.40 0.40
N ILE A 88 26.83 -11.26 -0.14
CA ILE A 88 25.39 -10.97 -0.23
C ILE A 88 24.76 -11.20 1.13
N ARG A 89 24.29 -10.13 1.77
CA ARG A 89 23.52 -10.19 3.02
C ARG A 89 22.06 -10.50 2.73
N ILE A 90 21.49 -11.50 3.40
CA ILE A 90 20.11 -11.93 3.20
C ILE A 90 19.39 -11.96 4.55
N LYS A 91 18.12 -11.52 4.55
CA LYS A 91 17.22 -11.73 5.69
C LYS A 91 16.19 -12.79 5.34
N THR A 92 16.10 -13.81 6.17
CA THR A 92 15.13 -14.89 6.02
C THR A 92 14.25 -15.03 7.27
N VAL A 93 13.11 -15.69 7.14
CA VAL A 93 12.29 -16.09 8.28
C VAL A 93 11.62 -17.42 8.01
N SER A 94 11.68 -18.33 8.98
CA SER A 94 11.01 -19.63 8.85
C SER A 94 9.48 -19.45 8.83
N PRO A 95 8.78 -20.08 7.87
CA PRO A 95 7.34 -19.91 7.70
C PRO A 95 6.57 -20.36 8.95
N GLY A 96 5.46 -19.69 9.23
CA GLY A 96 4.60 -19.98 10.39
C GLY A 96 3.17 -19.49 10.21
N SER A 97 2.38 -19.52 11.30
CA SER A 97 0.94 -19.22 11.20
C SER A 97 0.60 -17.77 10.84
N SER A 98 1.50 -16.82 11.11
CA SER A 98 1.31 -15.40 10.75
C SER A 98 1.73 -15.12 9.30
N LEU A 99 2.96 -15.52 8.96
CA LEU A 99 3.58 -15.40 7.64
C LEU A 99 3.92 -16.81 7.11
N CYS A 100 3.06 -17.32 6.24
CA CYS A 100 3.24 -18.58 5.50
C CYS A 100 3.78 -18.30 4.10
N LYS A 101 4.12 -19.33 3.31
CA LYS A 101 4.62 -19.15 1.93
C LYS A 101 3.55 -18.68 0.95
N ASP A 102 2.27 -18.92 1.20
CA ASP A 102 1.17 -18.47 0.35
C ASP A 102 1.02 -16.94 0.41
N LEU A 103 1.32 -16.27 -0.72
CA LEU A 103 1.25 -14.82 -0.87
C LEU A 103 -0.19 -14.32 -0.88
N ARG A 104 -1.09 -15.07 -1.54
CA ARG A 104 -2.50 -14.72 -1.69
C ARG A 104 -3.20 -14.73 -0.33
N LEU A 105 -2.95 -15.78 0.45
CA LEU A 105 -3.44 -15.90 1.83
C LEU A 105 -2.85 -14.83 2.78
N TYR A 106 -1.71 -14.23 2.45
CA TYR A 106 -1.18 -13.10 3.24
C TYR A 106 -1.78 -11.76 2.80
N LEU A 107 -2.00 -11.54 1.50
CA LEU A 107 -2.65 -10.34 0.98
C LEU A 107 -4.14 -10.27 1.33
N SER A 108 -4.84 -11.41 1.40
CA SER A 108 -6.26 -11.47 1.78
C SER A 108 -6.55 -11.22 3.26
N LYS A 109 -5.53 -10.99 4.10
CA LYS A 109 -5.70 -10.70 5.53
C LYS A 109 -5.90 -9.21 5.76
N CYS A 110 -6.92 -8.85 6.51
CA CYS A 110 -7.07 -7.49 7.03
C CYS A 110 -6.15 -7.29 8.25
N PHE A 111 -5.33 -6.25 8.20
CA PHE A 111 -4.46 -5.83 9.30
C PHE A 111 -4.77 -4.38 9.67
N THR A 112 -4.60 -4.00 10.95
CA THR A 112 -4.76 -2.61 11.38
C THR A 112 -3.85 -1.67 10.57
N PRO A 113 -4.34 -0.53 10.06
CA PRO A 113 -3.52 0.46 9.37
C PRO A 113 -2.28 0.86 10.19
N GLY A 114 -1.17 1.13 9.50
CA GLY A 114 0.10 1.50 10.11
C GLY A 114 0.82 0.39 10.92
N CYS A 115 0.23 -0.79 11.11
CA CYS A 115 0.91 -1.90 11.78
C CYS A 115 1.97 -2.59 10.89
N MET A 116 2.75 -3.50 11.47
CA MET A 116 3.87 -4.15 10.77
C MET A 116 3.46 -4.88 9.49
N ASP A 117 2.33 -5.59 9.55
CA ASP A 117 1.87 -6.45 8.46
C ASP A 117 1.16 -5.65 7.36
N SER A 118 0.43 -4.57 7.68
CA SER A 118 -0.12 -3.66 6.67
C SER A 118 0.96 -2.87 5.94
N GLN A 119 2.02 -2.43 6.64
CA GLN A 119 3.23 -1.88 5.99
C GLN A 119 3.91 -2.91 5.06
N LEU A 120 3.91 -4.20 5.43
CA LEU A 120 4.47 -5.25 4.58
C LEU A 120 3.60 -5.52 3.35
N GLN A 121 2.28 -5.56 3.49
CA GLN A 121 1.35 -5.64 2.35
C GLN A 121 1.56 -4.47 1.38
N GLN A 122 1.75 -3.25 1.88
CA GLN A 122 2.03 -2.09 1.03
C GLN A 122 3.35 -2.26 0.26
N LEU A 123 4.42 -2.71 0.92
CA LEU A 123 5.70 -3.00 0.28
C LEU A 123 5.58 -4.10 -0.80
N ILE A 124 4.81 -5.15 -0.53
CA ILE A 124 4.54 -6.24 -1.48
C ILE A 124 3.88 -5.67 -2.74
N ARG A 125 2.89 -4.79 -2.58
CA ARG A 125 2.19 -4.13 -3.70
C ARG A 125 3.09 -3.18 -4.48
N GLU A 126 3.96 -2.41 -3.82
CA GLU A 126 4.98 -1.60 -4.50
C GLU A 126 5.88 -2.45 -5.42
N ASN A 127 6.26 -3.66 -5.00
CA ASN A 127 7.02 -4.59 -5.84
C ASN A 127 6.16 -5.24 -6.96
N LEU A 128 4.91 -5.62 -6.68
CA LEU A 128 3.99 -6.16 -7.68
C LEU A 128 3.74 -5.17 -8.82
N TYR A 129 3.55 -3.88 -8.50
CA TYR A 129 3.28 -2.83 -9.48
C TYR A 129 4.49 -2.46 -10.37
N LEU A 130 5.66 -3.08 -10.16
CA LEU A 130 6.77 -3.05 -11.13
C LEU A 130 6.54 -4.01 -12.31
N ARG A 131 5.61 -4.97 -12.19
CA ARG A 131 5.37 -6.06 -13.16
C ARG A 131 3.89 -6.25 -13.54
N ALA A 132 2.96 -5.79 -12.73
CA ALA A 132 1.52 -5.98 -12.91
C ALA A 132 0.77 -4.66 -12.70
N VAL A 133 -0.02 -4.24 -13.68
CA VAL A 133 -0.94 -3.10 -13.54
C VAL A 133 -2.22 -3.61 -12.86
N PRO A 134 -2.66 -3.01 -11.73
CA PRO A 134 -3.88 -3.44 -11.03
C PRO A 134 -5.12 -3.27 -11.92
N CYS A 135 -6.15 -4.09 -11.73
CA CYS A 135 -7.42 -3.96 -12.46
C CYS A 135 -8.51 -3.32 -11.58
N THR A 136 -9.48 -2.67 -12.22
CA THR A 136 -10.67 -2.15 -11.54
C THR A 136 -11.89 -2.13 -12.46
N THR A 137 -13.08 -2.27 -11.87
CA THR A 137 -14.38 -2.07 -12.55
C THR A 137 -14.85 -0.62 -12.55
N ARG A 138 -14.11 0.28 -11.87
CA ARG A 138 -14.40 1.71 -11.89
C ARG A 138 -14.13 2.27 -13.28
N GLN A 139 -14.96 3.19 -13.76
CA GLN A 139 -14.66 3.94 -14.99
C GLN A 139 -13.38 4.79 -14.82
N PRO A 140 -12.55 4.96 -15.87
CA PRO A 140 -11.38 5.83 -15.82
C PRO A 140 -11.78 7.29 -15.51
N ARG A 141 -10.97 7.98 -14.72
CA ARG A 141 -11.06 9.43 -14.49
C ARG A 141 -10.29 10.17 -15.59
N ASP A 142 -10.57 11.46 -15.74
CA ASP A 142 -9.85 12.34 -16.65
C ASP A 142 -8.33 12.26 -16.42
N GLY A 143 -7.61 11.81 -17.45
CA GLY A 143 -6.15 11.65 -17.43
C GLY A 143 -5.62 10.30 -16.95
N GLU A 144 -6.47 9.39 -16.44
CA GLU A 144 -6.06 7.99 -16.18
C GLU A 144 -5.95 7.22 -17.52
N ILE A 145 -4.90 6.42 -17.69
CA ILE A 145 -4.61 5.67 -18.91
C ILE A 145 -4.74 4.17 -18.64
N SER A 146 -5.55 3.48 -19.45
CA SER A 146 -5.72 2.02 -19.36
C SER A 146 -4.41 1.29 -19.66
N GLY A 147 -4.07 0.31 -18.83
CA GLY A 147 -2.78 -0.40 -18.90
C GLY A 147 -1.59 0.40 -18.37
N VAL A 148 -1.81 1.56 -17.74
CA VAL A 148 -0.76 2.34 -17.04
C VAL A 148 -1.16 2.60 -15.59
N ASP A 149 -2.32 3.24 -15.35
CA ASP A 149 -2.82 3.50 -14.00
C ASP A 149 -3.60 2.29 -13.46
N TYR A 150 -4.56 1.80 -14.26
CA TYR A 150 -5.31 0.57 -14.03
C TYR A 150 -5.62 -0.13 -15.35
N ASN A 151 -5.88 -1.43 -15.28
CA ASN A 151 -6.64 -2.16 -16.29
C ASN A 151 -8.13 -1.97 -15.98
N PHE A 152 -8.78 -1.08 -16.72
CA PHE A 152 -10.22 -0.82 -16.60
C PHE A 152 -10.98 -1.94 -17.32
N VAL A 153 -11.72 -2.75 -16.55
CA VAL A 153 -12.38 -3.98 -17.01
C VAL A 153 -13.86 -3.97 -16.64
N SER A 154 -14.68 -4.78 -17.30
CA SER A 154 -16.08 -4.99 -16.89
C SER A 154 -16.18 -5.74 -15.56
N VAL A 155 -17.37 -5.74 -14.95
CA VAL A 155 -17.62 -6.50 -13.72
C VAL A 155 -17.53 -8.01 -13.98
N GLU A 156 -18.04 -8.45 -15.12
CA GLU A 156 -18.00 -9.83 -15.60
C GLU A 156 -16.57 -10.30 -15.89
N GLU A 157 -15.76 -9.45 -16.53
CA GLU A 157 -14.32 -9.68 -16.74
C GLU A 157 -13.56 -9.77 -15.41
N PHE A 158 -13.86 -8.88 -14.45
CA PHE A 158 -13.24 -8.90 -13.13
C PHE A 158 -13.51 -10.21 -12.39
N PHE A 159 -14.77 -10.66 -12.33
CA PHE A 159 -15.12 -11.93 -11.71
C PHE A 159 -14.53 -13.13 -12.45
N SER A 160 -14.39 -13.07 -13.78
CA SER A 160 -13.69 -14.11 -14.55
C SER A 160 -12.21 -14.21 -14.19
N LEU A 161 -11.53 -13.09 -13.89
CA LEU A 161 -10.14 -13.06 -13.41
C LEU A 161 -10.02 -13.58 -11.96
N GLU A 162 -11.02 -13.33 -11.13
CA GLU A 162 -11.08 -13.84 -9.75
C GLU A 162 -11.30 -15.36 -9.73
N GLU A 163 -12.32 -15.87 -10.44
CA GLU A 163 -12.67 -17.30 -10.50
C GLU A 163 -11.55 -18.15 -11.13
N SER A 164 -10.87 -17.63 -12.16
CA SER A 164 -9.70 -18.30 -12.77
C SER A 164 -8.44 -18.28 -11.89
N GLY A 165 -8.44 -17.59 -10.75
CA GLY A 165 -7.27 -17.49 -9.87
C GLY A 165 -6.12 -16.65 -10.46
N ALA A 166 -6.44 -15.78 -11.42
CA ALA A 166 -5.51 -14.85 -12.05
C ALA A 166 -5.17 -13.64 -11.14
N LEU A 167 -6.03 -13.33 -10.16
CA LEU A 167 -5.75 -12.30 -9.14
C LEU A 167 -4.96 -12.86 -7.95
N LEU A 168 -4.05 -12.06 -7.41
CA LEU A 168 -3.36 -12.34 -6.14
C LEU A 168 -4.13 -11.84 -4.92
N GLU A 169 -4.90 -10.76 -5.12
CA GLU A 169 -5.82 -10.16 -4.16
C GLU A 169 -6.95 -9.46 -4.91
N SER A 170 -8.10 -9.35 -4.25
CA SER A 170 -9.29 -8.63 -4.71
C SER A 170 -9.94 -7.89 -3.54
N GLY A 171 -10.71 -6.86 -3.84
CA GLY A 171 -11.46 -6.07 -2.86
C GLY A 171 -12.49 -5.18 -3.51
N LYS A 172 -13.40 -4.62 -2.70
CA LYS A 172 -14.46 -3.72 -3.16
C LYS A 172 -14.38 -2.38 -2.42
N PHE A 173 -14.48 -1.28 -3.15
CA PHE A 173 -14.47 0.08 -2.61
C PHE A 173 -15.41 1.00 -3.40
N LYS A 174 -16.26 1.75 -2.69
CA LYS A 174 -17.26 2.68 -3.27
C LYS A 174 -17.98 2.08 -4.48
N GLY A 175 -18.59 0.91 -4.25
CA GLY A 175 -19.32 0.13 -5.26
C GLY A 175 -18.47 -0.65 -6.28
N ASN A 176 -17.20 -0.32 -6.46
CA ASN A 176 -16.34 -0.84 -7.52
C ASN A 176 -15.36 -1.90 -7.02
N TYR A 177 -14.97 -2.84 -7.88
CA TYR A 177 -14.00 -3.88 -7.57
C TYR A 177 -12.59 -3.46 -7.98
N TYR A 178 -11.59 -3.93 -7.24
CA TYR A 178 -10.17 -3.69 -7.46
C TYR A 178 -9.39 -4.97 -7.19
N GLY A 179 -8.35 -5.24 -7.98
CA GLY A 179 -7.53 -6.43 -7.80
C GLY A 179 -6.12 -6.26 -8.35
N THR A 180 -5.17 -6.99 -7.77
CA THR A 180 -3.80 -7.04 -8.29
C THR A 180 -3.63 -8.36 -9.05
N PRO A 181 -3.49 -8.35 -10.39
CA PRO A 181 -3.27 -9.57 -11.14
C PRO A 181 -1.90 -10.17 -10.83
N ARG A 182 -1.81 -11.50 -10.93
CA ARG A 182 -0.57 -12.26 -10.88
C ARG A 182 0.38 -11.74 -11.97
N PRO A 183 1.61 -11.31 -11.63
CA PRO A 183 2.55 -10.83 -12.63
C PRO A 183 2.93 -11.96 -13.59
N VAL A 184 3.07 -11.63 -14.87
CA VAL A 184 3.48 -12.58 -15.90
C VAL A 184 4.92 -13.05 -15.71
N HIS A 185 5.21 -14.28 -16.14
CA HIS A 185 6.59 -14.78 -16.19
C HIS A 185 7.47 -13.89 -17.08
N ILE A 186 8.73 -13.78 -16.69
CA ILE A 186 9.75 -12.99 -17.39
C ILE A 186 9.86 -13.40 -18.87
N SER A 187 9.74 -12.40 -19.74
CA SER A 187 9.92 -12.51 -21.19
C SER A 187 11.22 -11.84 -21.64
N PRO A 188 11.71 -12.11 -22.87
CA PRO A 188 12.86 -11.39 -23.43
C PRO A 188 12.66 -9.87 -23.51
N GLU A 189 11.41 -9.41 -23.65
CA GLU A 189 11.04 -7.99 -23.69
C GLU A 189 10.97 -7.34 -22.30
N SER A 190 11.01 -8.14 -21.23
CA SER A 190 10.88 -7.67 -19.85
C SER A 190 11.86 -8.42 -18.94
N PRO A 191 13.19 -8.28 -19.14
CA PRO A 191 14.23 -9.06 -18.47
C PRO A 191 14.22 -8.92 -16.94
N PRO A 192 14.90 -9.81 -16.19
CA PRO A 192 14.98 -9.74 -14.73
C PRO A 192 15.50 -8.41 -14.21
N ILE A 193 14.79 -7.83 -13.23
CA ILE A 193 15.22 -6.61 -12.54
C ILE A 193 16.51 -6.93 -11.78
N THR A 194 17.58 -6.18 -12.06
CA THR A 194 18.84 -6.27 -11.32
C THR A 194 18.79 -5.54 -9.98
N TYR A 195 19.73 -5.86 -9.10
CA TYR A 195 19.91 -5.21 -7.79
C TYR A 195 19.97 -3.67 -7.89
N GLN A 196 20.69 -3.16 -8.90
CA GLN A 196 20.87 -1.72 -9.08
C GLN A 196 19.63 -1.05 -9.68
N GLU A 197 18.89 -1.73 -10.56
CA GLU A 197 17.62 -1.24 -11.11
C GLU A 197 16.55 -1.18 -10.03
N HIS A 198 16.41 -2.21 -9.20
CA HIS A 198 15.44 -2.21 -8.09
C HIS A 198 15.64 -1.03 -7.14
N ARG A 199 16.90 -0.77 -6.75
CA ARG A 199 17.29 0.42 -5.96
C ARG A 199 16.95 1.76 -6.63
N ASN A 200 16.79 1.80 -7.95
CA ASN A 200 16.42 3.00 -8.69
C ASN A 200 14.89 3.09 -8.84
N LEU A 201 14.23 1.98 -9.18
CA LEU A 201 12.79 1.87 -9.38
C LEU A 201 12.02 2.28 -8.12
N LEU A 202 12.32 1.72 -6.93
CA LEU A 202 11.60 2.10 -5.70
C LEU A 202 11.83 3.56 -5.28
N ARG A 203 13.01 4.14 -5.56
CA ARG A 203 13.26 5.58 -5.31
C ARG A 203 12.36 6.45 -6.20
N ASN A 204 12.17 6.06 -7.45
CA ASN A 204 11.34 6.77 -8.41
C ASN A 204 9.84 6.52 -8.15
N PHE A 205 9.46 5.32 -7.73
CA PHE A 205 8.06 4.95 -7.47
C PHE A 205 7.43 5.85 -6.40
N LYS A 206 8.16 6.12 -5.30
CA LYS A 206 7.73 7.06 -4.25
C LYS A 206 7.52 8.51 -4.71
N THR A 207 7.99 8.87 -5.91
CA THR A 207 7.70 10.19 -6.53
C THR A 207 6.52 10.16 -7.50
N ARG A 208 6.06 8.96 -7.93
CA ARG A 208 4.91 8.76 -8.83
C ARG A 208 3.60 8.38 -8.12
N SER A 209 3.65 7.75 -6.93
CA SER A 209 2.48 7.11 -6.29
C SER A 209 1.31 8.00 -5.82
N LYS A 210 1.18 9.26 -6.29
CA LYS A 210 -0.02 10.08 -6.03
C LYS A 210 -1.31 9.51 -6.65
N SER A 211 -1.21 8.60 -7.62
CA SER A 211 -2.38 7.95 -8.26
C SER A 211 -2.79 6.62 -7.60
N LEU A 212 -1.88 5.94 -6.90
CA LEU A 212 -2.07 4.55 -6.43
C LEU A 212 -2.50 4.43 -4.96
N SER A 213 -2.58 5.52 -4.20
CA SER A 213 -2.98 5.52 -2.78
C SER A 213 -4.47 5.17 -2.53
N ASN A 214 -5.23 4.88 -3.58
CA ASN A 214 -6.66 4.57 -3.49
C ASN A 214 -6.97 3.20 -2.87
N LEU A 215 -6.00 2.27 -2.81
CA LEU A 215 -6.19 0.97 -2.15
C LEU A 215 -5.98 1.04 -0.62
N GLU A 216 -5.16 1.97 -0.13
CA GLU A 216 -5.03 2.23 1.31
C GLU A 216 -6.28 2.96 1.82
N LYS A 217 -6.77 3.96 1.06
CA LYS A 217 -8.03 4.65 1.34
C LYS A 217 -9.28 3.74 1.25
N ALA A 218 -9.17 2.60 0.56
CA ALA A 218 -10.26 1.63 0.43
C ALA A 218 -10.60 0.90 1.74
N VAL A 219 -9.69 0.88 2.71
CA VAL A 219 -9.90 0.30 4.04
C VAL A 219 -10.38 1.35 5.05
N GLU A 220 -10.15 2.65 4.80
CA GLU A 220 -10.46 3.73 5.74
C GLU A 220 -11.75 4.51 5.41
N GLU A 221 -12.20 4.59 4.15
CA GLU A 221 -13.49 5.24 3.81
C GLU A 221 -14.63 4.22 3.71
N GLY A 222 -14.94 3.61 4.85
CA GLY A 222 -16.22 2.97 5.12
C GLY A 222 -17.26 4.02 5.54
N ASP A 223 -18.15 4.33 4.60
CA ASP A 223 -19.41 5.08 4.77
C ASP A 223 -19.35 6.61 5.00
N ASN A 224 -20.16 7.30 4.19
CA ASN A 224 -20.71 8.67 4.31
C ASN A 224 -20.97 9.28 2.91
N SER A 225 -22.13 8.95 2.32
CA SER A 225 -22.90 9.89 1.46
C SER A 225 -24.23 9.29 0.97
N GLU A 226 -25.35 9.68 1.59
CA GLU A 226 -26.63 9.95 0.92
C GLU A 226 -27.14 11.27 1.52
N GLU A 227 -27.18 12.39 0.79
CA GLU A 227 -28.22 12.82 -0.18
C GLU A 227 -29.57 13.24 0.46
N ASP A 228 -29.91 14.54 0.39
CA ASP A 228 -31.25 14.99 -0.03
C ASP A 228 -31.19 16.43 -0.62
N GLY A 229 -32.13 16.75 -1.52
CA GLY A 229 -32.20 17.99 -2.29
C GLY A 229 -33.33 18.96 -1.88
N GLY A 230 -33.41 20.13 -2.53
CA GLY A 230 -34.33 21.20 -2.09
C GLY A 230 -34.57 22.39 -3.05
N LEU A 231 -35.02 22.10 -4.29
CA LEU A 231 -35.92 22.90 -5.14
C LEU A 231 -35.88 24.47 -5.19
N SER A 232 -35.69 24.96 -6.43
CA SER A 232 -36.49 26.01 -7.14
C SER A 232 -36.32 27.51 -6.82
N ALA A 233 -35.87 28.31 -7.82
CA ALA A 233 -36.74 29.19 -8.65
C ALA A 233 -35.98 30.34 -9.39
N GLY A 234 -36.39 30.66 -10.63
CA GLY A 234 -36.47 32.07 -11.08
C GLY A 234 -35.45 32.65 -12.10
N SER A 235 -35.84 32.64 -13.38
CA SER A 235 -35.64 33.70 -14.40
C SER A 235 -34.25 34.25 -14.79
N ALA A 236 -33.81 33.82 -15.98
CA ALA A 236 -33.58 34.63 -17.20
C ALA A 236 -32.79 35.96 -17.14
N GLY A 237 -31.73 36.06 -17.97
CA GLY A 237 -31.18 37.34 -18.43
C GLY A 237 -29.71 37.31 -18.87
N ALA A 238 -29.45 37.20 -20.17
CA ALA A 238 -28.14 37.39 -20.80
C ALA A 238 -28.32 37.88 -22.25
N PRO A 239 -27.29 38.34 -22.97
CA PRO A 239 -25.92 38.72 -22.54
C PRO A 239 -25.82 40.29 -22.64
N PRO A 240 -25.00 41.02 -23.44
CA PRO A 240 -23.73 40.68 -24.10
C PRO A 240 -22.61 41.76 -24.16
N THR A 241 -21.41 41.26 -24.46
CA THR A 241 -20.29 41.86 -25.26
C THR A 241 -19.19 42.71 -24.61
N THR A 242 -18.01 42.54 -25.24
CA THR A 242 -16.83 43.40 -25.35
C THR A 242 -15.80 43.48 -24.21
N LEU A 243 -14.77 42.64 -24.37
CA LEU A 243 -13.33 42.90 -24.13
C LEU A 243 -12.85 44.18 -24.88
N PRO A 244 -11.61 44.72 -24.72
CA PRO A 244 -10.42 44.04 -24.17
C PRO A 244 -9.37 44.89 -23.38
N LEU A 245 -8.33 44.18 -22.89
CA LEU A 245 -6.91 44.57 -22.83
C LEU A 245 -6.45 45.74 -21.93
N GLY A 246 -5.58 45.45 -20.94
CA GLY A 246 -4.86 46.48 -20.19
C GLY A 246 -3.88 45.93 -19.13
N GLN A 247 -2.58 46.04 -19.44
CA GLN A 247 -1.37 45.92 -18.60
C GLN A 247 -1.55 46.23 -17.09
N LEU A 248 -1.11 45.37 -16.16
CA LEU A 248 0.28 45.16 -15.66
C LEU A 248 0.78 46.28 -14.72
N TRP A 249 1.23 45.84 -13.52
CA TRP A 249 2.22 46.33 -12.54
C TRP A 249 2.18 47.72 -11.82
N GLU A 250 2.70 47.64 -10.58
CA GLU A 250 3.30 48.66 -9.67
C GLU A 250 2.49 49.60 -8.74
N SER A 251 2.26 49.10 -7.51
CA SER A 251 3.02 49.48 -6.29
C SER A 251 3.46 50.94 -6.03
N SER A 252 2.85 51.58 -5.02
CA SER A 252 3.51 52.32 -3.90
C SER A 252 2.44 52.87 -2.93
N ALA A 253 2.42 52.50 -1.65
CA ALA A 253 3.28 52.95 -0.53
C ALA A 253 2.81 54.29 0.11
N GLY A 254 2.65 54.31 1.45
CA GLY A 254 2.15 55.47 2.22
C GLY A 254 1.18 55.09 3.34
N ASN A 255 1.59 54.41 4.41
CA ASN A 255 2.35 54.93 5.57
C ASN A 255 1.54 55.88 6.49
N ARG A 256 1.13 55.39 7.67
CA ARG A 256 1.20 56.13 8.96
C ARG A 256 0.76 55.28 10.17
N GLU A 257 1.47 55.47 11.28
CA GLU A 257 1.22 54.85 12.59
C GLU A 257 0.25 55.67 13.47
N ALA A 258 -0.22 55.06 14.57
CA ALA A 258 -0.08 55.54 15.96
C ALA A 258 -1.35 55.59 16.85
N ILE A 259 -1.27 54.81 17.94
CA ILE A 259 -1.55 55.21 19.35
C ILE A 259 -2.99 55.12 19.95
N GLU A 260 -3.17 54.02 20.72
CA GLU A 260 -3.62 53.93 22.13
C GLU A 260 -5.08 53.92 22.65
N ASN A 261 -5.33 52.85 23.42
CA ASN A 261 -5.92 52.75 24.77
C ASN A 261 -7.43 52.92 25.07
N GLY A 262 -7.98 51.86 25.69
CA GLY A 262 -9.20 51.84 26.50
C GLY A 262 -9.60 50.40 26.86
N GLY A 263 -9.77 50.04 28.14
CA GLY A 263 -9.93 48.61 28.53
C GLY A 263 -10.70 48.31 29.82
N ARG A 264 -10.46 47.11 30.38
CA ARG A 264 -11.14 46.41 31.53
C ARG A 264 -12.48 45.74 31.13
N ARG A 265 -12.83 44.51 31.56
CA ARG A 265 -12.73 43.89 32.92
C ARG A 265 -12.68 42.35 32.89
N ARG A 266 -12.30 41.75 34.03
CA ARG A 266 -12.26 40.29 34.35
C ARG A 266 -13.54 39.79 35.04
N ARG A 267 -14.03 38.60 34.63
CA ARG A 267 -14.67 37.50 35.42
C ARG A 267 -15.16 36.44 34.39
N GLY A 268 -15.12 35.13 34.61
CA GLY A 268 -14.53 34.33 35.68
C GLY A 268 -15.37 33.09 36.02
N GLY A 269 -14.87 31.89 35.67
CA GLY A 269 -15.28 30.61 36.29
C GLY A 269 -16.16 29.65 35.47
N GLY A 270 -15.69 28.41 35.31
CA GLY A 270 -16.47 27.23 35.70
C GLY A 270 -17.20 26.38 34.63
N GLY A 271 -16.53 25.32 34.16
CA GLY A 271 -17.09 23.95 34.17
C GLY A 271 -17.99 23.46 33.03
N GLY A 272 -17.59 22.30 32.47
CA GLY A 272 -18.53 21.25 32.03
C GLY A 272 -18.96 21.23 30.56
N GLY A 273 -18.85 20.06 29.93
CA GLY A 273 -19.57 19.72 28.69
C GLY A 273 -18.78 19.88 27.39
N THR A 274 -18.00 18.85 27.01
CA THR A 274 -17.78 18.57 25.58
C THR A 274 -19.12 18.17 24.98
N GLN A 275 -19.67 19.01 24.11
CA GLN A 275 -20.81 18.63 23.27
C GLN A 275 -20.38 17.50 22.34
N LEU A 276 -21.22 16.46 22.24
CA LEU A 276 -21.03 15.37 21.29
C LEU A 276 -21.52 15.81 19.89
N PRO A 277 -21.08 15.16 18.81
CA PRO A 277 -21.56 15.44 17.46
C PRO A 277 -23.09 15.31 17.33
N ASP A 278 -23.70 16.11 16.47
CA ASP A 278 -25.16 16.18 16.28
C ASP A 278 -25.77 14.89 15.68
N ASN A 279 -24.95 13.94 15.25
CA ASN A 279 -25.35 12.65 14.69
C ASN A 279 -25.29 11.47 15.68
N TRP A 280 -25.16 11.71 16.99
CA TRP A 280 -25.06 10.63 17.99
C TRP A 280 -26.30 10.54 18.90
N GLU A 281 -27.07 9.45 18.79
CA GLU A 281 -28.24 9.20 19.65
C GLU A 281 -27.86 8.52 20.99
N LEU A 282 -28.60 8.86 22.06
CA LEU A 282 -28.43 8.29 23.40
C LEU A 282 -29.25 7.00 23.57
N ALA A 283 -28.58 5.85 23.53
CA ALA A 283 -29.16 4.54 23.76
C ALA A 283 -28.90 4.03 25.20
N TYR A 284 -29.63 2.99 25.62
CA TYR A 284 -29.40 2.30 26.89
C TYR A 284 -29.18 0.80 26.65
N SER A 285 -28.24 0.20 27.36
CA SER A 285 -28.03 -1.25 27.33
C SER A 285 -29.09 -1.97 28.16
N ASP A 286 -29.22 -3.29 27.96
CA ASP A 286 -30.10 -4.16 28.79
C ASP A 286 -29.79 -4.10 30.30
N SER A 287 -28.60 -3.60 30.67
CA SER A 287 -28.21 -3.33 32.06
C SER A 287 -28.56 -1.91 32.56
N GLY A 288 -29.35 -1.15 31.80
CA GLY A 288 -29.77 0.22 32.13
C GLY A 288 -28.68 1.28 32.05
N LYS A 289 -27.54 1.01 31.40
CA LYS A 289 -26.43 1.98 31.29
C LYS A 289 -26.50 2.74 29.96
N PRO A 290 -26.39 4.08 29.95
CA PRO A 290 -26.36 4.85 28.73
C PRO A 290 -25.08 4.60 27.92
N TYR A 291 -25.21 4.57 26.60
CA TYR A 291 -24.13 4.64 25.62
C TYR A 291 -24.63 5.40 24.38
N TYR A 292 -23.70 5.89 23.55
CA TYR A 292 -24.05 6.62 22.34
C TYR A 292 -23.85 5.73 21.12
N ILE A 293 -24.73 5.88 20.14
CA ILE A 293 -24.66 5.25 18.82
C ILE A 293 -24.60 6.34 17.75
N GLU A 294 -23.87 6.05 16.68
CA GLU A 294 -23.82 6.83 15.44
C GLU A 294 -24.89 6.34 14.45
#